data_AF-A0A942A2X6-F1
#
_entry.id   AF-A0A942A2X6-F1
#
_cell.length_a   1.000
_cell.length_b   1.000
_cell.length_c   1.000
_cell.angle_alpha   90.00
_cell.angle_beta   90.00
_cell.angle_gamma   90.00
#
_symmetry.space_group_name_H-M   'P 1'
#
loop_
_entity.id
_entity.type
_entity.pdbx_description
1 polymer ?
#
loop_
_entity_poly.entity_id
_entity_poly.type
_entity_poly.pdbx_seq_one_letter_code
_entity_poly.pdbx_strand_id
1 'polypeptide(L)'
;MARPWRIQYEGAIYHIMSRGVGRGKIFLTNEDYSRFLEYIEKAREKFGLDIFAFVLMSNHYHMLIRTNEPNLSRTMQWIQTAYSTYYNREHKRCGHLFQGRYKSIVVGEESYLHMLSFYIHLNPLRAGIIEKLSKYKWSSYHDYVSNRKVHKWVNSEAVLDGFGRNKQDSRKEYRKLIWEVSGKEEDFLADVRYGMILGDDKFVGWLQKKFIDRKEKRDEDLPQKKRISDDGVIDRVIEEVIRNYRIEKSTLLQRKRHISFEARDVGMYILKMYTGLKNKTIGEVFGVSLSAVNKAALRVSIQRRKQKGIGERIEKITYSAFKV
;
A
#
# COMPACT_ATOMS: atom_id res chain seq x y z
N MET A 1 -18.53 -13.70 -11.01
CA MET A 1 -17.89 -13.03 -9.84
C MET A 1 -18.26 -11.55 -9.83
N ALA A 2 -18.77 -11.05 -8.71
CA ALA A 2 -19.04 -9.63 -8.52
C ALA A 2 -17.75 -8.82 -8.69
N ARG A 3 -17.83 -7.73 -9.45
CA ARG A 3 -16.66 -6.91 -9.82
C ARG A 3 -16.28 -6.01 -8.64
N PRO A 4 -15.00 -5.98 -8.21
CA PRO A 4 -14.57 -5.03 -7.19
C PRO A 4 -14.79 -3.60 -7.65
N TRP A 5 -15.34 -2.77 -6.77
CA TRP A 5 -15.57 -1.35 -7.00
C TRP A 5 -14.23 -0.61 -7.19
N ARG A 6 -14.20 0.31 -8.15
CA ARG A 6 -13.04 1.20 -8.35
C ARG A 6 -13.37 2.55 -7.76
N ILE A 7 -12.80 2.79 -6.59
CA ILE A 7 -12.89 4.07 -5.89
C ILE A 7 -12.19 5.13 -6.73
N GLN A 8 -12.94 6.16 -7.13
CA GLN A 8 -12.43 7.29 -7.93
C GLN A 8 -12.97 8.59 -7.34
N TYR A 9 -12.06 9.52 -7.08
CA TYR A 9 -12.37 10.88 -6.61
C TYR A 9 -11.25 11.84 -7.04
N GLU A 10 -11.56 13.12 -7.03
CA GLU A 10 -10.63 14.21 -7.32
C GLU A 10 -9.40 14.15 -6.41
N GLY A 11 -8.20 14.24 -6.98
CA GLY A 11 -6.94 14.18 -6.24
C GLY A 11 -6.58 12.81 -5.64
N ALA A 12 -7.29 11.73 -6.01
CA ALA A 12 -7.01 10.40 -5.50
C ALA A 12 -5.64 9.87 -5.96
N ILE A 13 -4.94 9.21 -5.04
CA ILE A 13 -3.63 8.58 -5.30
C ILE A 13 -3.80 7.07 -5.41
N TYR A 14 -3.07 6.47 -6.36
CA TYR A 14 -3.18 5.06 -6.68
C TYR A 14 -1.83 4.39 -6.85
N HIS A 15 -1.71 3.21 -6.27
CA HIS A 15 -0.75 2.19 -6.72
C HIS A 15 -1.42 1.30 -7.76
N ILE A 16 -0.93 1.36 -8.99
CA ILE A 16 -1.47 0.65 -10.15
C ILE A 16 -0.55 -0.49 -10.53
N MET A 17 -1.15 -1.62 -10.88
CA MET A 17 -0.43 -2.82 -11.32
C MET A 17 -1.14 -3.46 -12.51
N SER A 18 -0.38 -3.86 -13.52
CA SER A 18 -0.91 -4.70 -14.61
C SER A 18 0.14 -5.69 -15.07
N ARG A 19 -0.29 -6.85 -15.56
CA ARG A 19 0.57 -7.97 -15.95
C ARG A 19 0.10 -8.58 -17.27
N GLY A 20 1.04 -9.12 -18.03
CA GLY A 20 0.79 -9.85 -19.27
C GLY A 20 -0.03 -11.12 -19.06
N VAL A 21 -0.81 -11.49 -20.08
CA VAL A 21 -1.56 -12.74 -20.10
C VAL A 21 -0.60 -13.93 -19.90
N GLY A 22 -0.98 -14.89 -19.05
CA GLY A 22 -0.12 -16.03 -18.73
C GLY A 22 1.22 -15.67 -18.08
N ARG A 23 1.35 -14.49 -17.46
CA ARG A 23 2.63 -13.91 -17.00
C ARG A 23 3.65 -13.70 -18.12
N GLY A 24 3.20 -13.67 -19.37
CA GLY A 24 4.02 -13.44 -20.55
C GLY A 24 4.61 -12.02 -20.58
N LYS A 25 5.68 -11.86 -21.35
CA LYS A 25 6.34 -10.57 -21.54
C LYS A 25 5.37 -9.60 -22.23
N ILE A 26 5.31 -8.38 -21.69
CA ILE A 26 4.61 -7.23 -22.27
C ILE A 26 5.59 -6.23 -22.87
N PHE A 27 6.90 -6.36 -22.60
CA PHE A 27 7.98 -5.61 -23.25
C PHE A 27 9.04 -6.61 -23.73
N LEU A 28 9.30 -6.64 -25.05
CA LEU A 28 10.29 -7.51 -25.67
C LEU A 28 11.56 -6.75 -26.04
N THR A 29 11.41 -5.52 -26.54
CA THR A 29 12.51 -4.66 -27.00
C THR A 29 12.62 -3.38 -26.17
N ASN A 30 13.71 -2.62 -26.34
CA ASN A 30 13.85 -1.31 -25.68
C ASN A 30 12.82 -0.30 -26.21
N GLU A 31 12.42 -0.46 -27.47
CA GLU A 31 11.44 0.36 -28.16
C GLU A 31 10.06 0.18 -27.53
N ASP A 32 9.70 -1.03 -27.11
CA ASP A 32 8.46 -1.32 -26.39
C ASP A 32 8.35 -0.53 -25.08
N TYR A 33 9.42 -0.56 -24.26
CA TYR A 33 9.45 0.20 -23.01
C TYR A 33 9.34 1.70 -23.28
N SER A 34 10.09 2.20 -24.27
CA SER A 34 10.09 3.62 -24.65
C SER A 34 8.70 4.07 -25.11
N ARG A 35 8.02 3.24 -25.92
CA ARG A 35 6.68 3.54 -26.43
C ARG A 35 5.63 3.53 -25.32
N PHE A 36 5.76 2.63 -24.35
CA PHE A 36 4.90 2.62 -23.18
C PHE A 36 5.05 3.87 -22.32
N LEU A 37 6.29 4.34 -22.10
CA LEU A 37 6.55 5.59 -21.40
C LEU A 37 5.96 6.80 -22.13
N GLU A 38 6.04 6.84 -23.45
CA GLU A 38 5.39 7.89 -24.25
C GLU A 38 3.86 7.88 -24.07
N TYR A 39 3.22 6.70 -24.04
CA TYR A 39 1.79 6.64 -23.74
C TYR A 39 1.47 7.10 -22.31
N ILE A 40 2.32 6.78 -21.33
CA ILE A 40 2.15 7.30 -19.96
C ILE A 40 2.20 8.84 -19.95
N GLU A 41 3.19 9.44 -20.63
CA GLU A 41 3.34 10.89 -20.72
C GLU A 41 2.16 11.55 -21.45
N LYS A 42 1.72 11.00 -22.58
CA LYS A 42 0.52 11.48 -23.28
C LYS A 42 -0.75 11.36 -22.45
N ALA A 43 -0.88 10.28 -21.66
CA ALA A 43 -2.01 10.11 -20.75
C ALA A 43 -1.98 11.15 -19.63
N ARG A 44 -0.81 11.49 -19.12
CA ARG A 44 -0.62 12.54 -18.12
C ARG A 44 -1.19 13.87 -18.61
N GLU A 45 -0.83 14.28 -19.82
CA GLU A 45 -1.30 15.54 -20.43
C GLU A 45 -2.81 15.49 -20.71
N LYS A 46 -3.28 14.37 -21.26
CA LYS A 46 -4.68 14.21 -21.67
C LYS A 46 -5.67 14.12 -20.52
N PHE A 47 -5.26 13.52 -19.40
CA PHE A 47 -6.15 13.19 -18.28
C PHE A 47 -5.81 13.93 -16.98
N GLY A 48 -4.78 14.79 -16.97
CA GLY A 48 -4.39 15.53 -15.77
C GLY A 48 -3.93 14.60 -14.65
N LEU A 49 -2.79 13.96 -14.87
CA LEU A 49 -2.18 13.05 -13.89
C LEU A 49 -0.92 13.67 -13.30
N ASP A 50 -0.65 13.34 -12.04
CA ASP A 50 0.70 13.45 -11.50
C ASP A 50 1.29 12.05 -11.35
N ILE A 51 2.46 11.84 -11.93
CA ILE A 51 3.15 10.56 -11.86
C ILE A 51 4.29 10.69 -10.87
N PHE A 52 4.21 9.96 -9.76
CA PHE A 52 5.21 10.02 -8.70
C PHE A 52 6.33 9.02 -8.92
N ALA A 53 5.99 7.76 -9.19
CA ALA A 53 6.97 6.70 -9.41
C ALA A 53 6.45 5.63 -10.38
N PHE A 54 7.36 4.93 -11.06
CA PHE A 54 7.04 3.77 -11.88
C PHE A 54 8.22 2.78 -11.97
N VAL A 55 7.87 1.53 -12.29
CA VAL A 55 8.81 0.51 -12.80
C VAL A 55 8.12 -0.31 -13.88
N LEU A 56 8.80 -0.52 -15.00
CA LEU A 56 8.35 -1.38 -16.08
C LEU A 56 9.19 -2.66 -16.03
N MET A 57 8.58 -3.78 -15.65
CA MET A 57 9.17 -5.12 -15.67
C MET A 57 8.78 -5.82 -16.97
N SER A 58 9.57 -6.79 -17.41
CA SER A 58 9.36 -7.44 -18.71
C SER A 58 7.95 -8.01 -18.91
N ASN A 59 7.27 -8.47 -17.85
CA ASN A 59 5.93 -9.03 -17.89
C ASN A 59 4.86 -8.24 -17.10
N HIS A 60 5.21 -7.16 -16.40
CA HIS A 60 4.26 -6.35 -15.63
C HIS A 60 4.79 -4.94 -15.36
N TYR A 61 3.96 -4.04 -14.88
CA TYR A 61 4.42 -2.73 -14.43
C TYR A 61 3.74 -2.31 -13.13
N HIS A 62 4.40 -1.41 -12.41
CA HIS A 62 3.83 -0.69 -11.29
C HIS A 62 3.93 0.82 -11.52
N MET A 63 2.89 1.55 -11.13
CA MET A 63 2.88 3.01 -11.17
C MET A 63 2.26 3.56 -9.88
N LEU A 64 2.79 4.68 -9.40
CA LEU A 64 2.24 5.49 -8.33
C LEU A 64 1.80 6.81 -8.96
N ILE A 65 0.49 7.05 -9.02
CA ILE A 65 -0.07 8.24 -9.68
C ILE A 65 -1.11 8.91 -8.81
N ARG A 66 -1.30 10.22 -9.00
CA ARG A 66 -2.50 10.95 -8.61
C ARG A 66 -3.32 11.26 -9.86
N THR A 67 -4.63 11.11 -9.76
CA THR A 67 -5.55 11.64 -10.79
C THR A 67 -6.15 12.93 -10.28
N ASN A 68 -6.00 14.04 -11.02
CA ASN A 68 -6.59 15.31 -10.62
C ASN A 68 -8.12 15.21 -10.67
N GLU A 69 -8.65 14.50 -11.66
CA GLU A 69 -10.08 14.19 -11.80
C GLU A 69 -10.36 12.70 -11.48
N PRO A 70 -11.61 12.28 -11.19
CA PRO A 70 -11.97 10.87 -10.92
C PRO A 70 -11.97 9.99 -12.19
N ASN A 71 -10.87 9.98 -12.94
CA ASN A 71 -10.80 9.47 -14.31
C ASN A 71 -9.85 8.27 -14.51
N LEU A 72 -9.33 7.66 -13.43
CA LEU A 72 -8.39 6.54 -13.47
C LEU A 72 -8.78 5.43 -14.47
N SER A 73 -10.05 5.02 -14.49
CA SER A 73 -10.53 3.96 -15.38
C SER A 73 -10.41 4.33 -16.85
N ARG A 74 -10.72 5.57 -17.21
CA ARG A 74 -10.60 6.09 -18.58
C ARG A 74 -9.14 6.22 -18.98
N THR A 75 -8.31 6.73 -18.08
CA THR A 75 -6.86 6.85 -18.24
C THR A 75 -6.21 5.51 -18.54
N MET A 76 -6.44 4.51 -17.67
CA MET A 76 -5.81 3.21 -17.81
C MET A 76 -6.35 2.41 -19.00
N GLN A 77 -7.63 2.57 -19.35
CA GLN A 77 -8.18 2.00 -20.59
C GLN A 77 -7.43 2.57 -21.79
N TRP A 78 -7.26 3.89 -21.87
CA TRP A 78 -6.56 4.53 -22.98
C TRP A 78 -5.11 4.06 -23.10
N ILE A 79 -4.35 4.04 -21.99
CA ILE A 79 -2.95 3.56 -21.97
C ILE A 79 -2.87 2.11 -22.45
N GLN A 80 -3.66 1.20 -21.86
CA GLN A 80 -3.58 -0.22 -22.17
C GLN A 80 -4.04 -0.55 -23.59
N THR A 81 -5.08 0.12 -24.09
CA THR A 81 -5.55 -0.05 -25.46
C THR A 81 -4.49 0.46 -26.45
N ALA A 82 -4.00 1.68 -26.30
CA ALA A 82 -3.00 2.26 -27.20
C ALA A 82 -1.75 1.38 -27.29
N TYR A 83 -1.25 0.93 -26.12
CA TYR A 83 -0.09 0.05 -26.09
C TYR A 83 -0.35 -1.34 -26.67
N SER A 84 -1.48 -1.98 -26.33
CA SER A 84 -1.80 -3.31 -26.86
C SER A 84 -1.95 -3.30 -28.39
N THR A 85 -2.54 -2.25 -28.95
CA THR A 85 -2.65 -2.07 -30.41
C THR A 85 -1.27 -1.91 -31.05
N TYR A 86 -0.40 -1.07 -30.49
CA TYR A 86 0.98 -0.93 -30.95
C TYR A 86 1.72 -2.27 -30.88
N TYR A 87 1.69 -2.93 -29.73
CA TYR A 87 2.41 -4.19 -29.48
C TYR A 87 1.96 -5.31 -30.43
N ASN A 88 0.64 -5.45 -30.62
CA ASN A 88 0.11 -6.46 -31.53
C ASN A 88 0.52 -6.21 -32.99
N ARG A 89 0.53 -4.94 -33.42
CA ARG A 89 1.01 -4.58 -34.76
C ARG A 89 2.50 -4.85 -34.93
N GLU A 90 3.31 -4.38 -34.00
CA GLU A 90 4.78 -4.48 -34.05
C GLU A 90 5.25 -5.93 -34.02
N HIS A 91 4.68 -6.73 -33.12
CA HIS A 91 5.07 -8.12 -32.90
C HIS A 91 4.21 -9.13 -33.68
N LYS A 92 3.41 -8.66 -34.66
CA LYS A 92 2.51 -9.48 -35.49
C LYS A 92 1.65 -10.46 -34.68
N ARG A 93 1.13 -9.99 -33.55
CA ARG A 93 0.27 -10.75 -32.64
C ARG A 93 -1.19 -10.37 -32.77
N CYS A 94 -2.05 -11.30 -32.37
CA CYS A 94 -3.47 -11.04 -32.15
C CYS A 94 -3.87 -11.41 -30.71
N GLY A 95 -5.04 -10.93 -30.28
CA GLY A 95 -5.59 -11.21 -28.96
C GLY A 95 -5.11 -10.29 -27.84
N HIS A 96 -5.41 -10.68 -26.60
CA HIS A 96 -5.14 -9.87 -25.41
C HIS A 96 -3.66 -9.91 -25.02
N LEU A 97 -3.09 -8.72 -24.75
CA LEU A 97 -1.75 -8.59 -24.20
C LEU A 97 -1.75 -8.73 -22.66
N PHE A 98 -2.65 -8.03 -21.99
CA PHE A 98 -2.77 -8.03 -20.53
C PHE A 98 -3.69 -9.15 -20.04
N GLN A 99 -3.46 -9.66 -18.83
CA GLN A 99 -4.25 -10.72 -18.17
C GLN A 99 -5.69 -10.26 -17.81
N GLY A 100 -6.04 -9.04 -18.14
CA GLY A 100 -7.33 -8.42 -17.87
C GLY A 100 -7.15 -6.98 -17.46
N ARG A 101 -8.07 -6.50 -16.63
CA ARG A 101 -8.02 -5.15 -16.09
C ARG A 101 -6.82 -4.96 -15.15
N TYR A 102 -6.25 -3.76 -15.15
CA TYR A 102 -5.30 -3.36 -14.11
C TYR A 102 -5.92 -3.48 -12.71
N LYS A 103 -5.05 -3.75 -11.73
CA LYS A 103 -5.33 -3.61 -10.29
C LYS A 103 -4.96 -2.19 -9.84
N SER A 104 -5.72 -1.65 -8.89
CA SER A 104 -5.47 -0.35 -8.30
C SER A 104 -5.75 -0.38 -6.80
N ILE A 105 -4.82 0.12 -6.01
CA ILE A 105 -4.96 0.35 -4.57
C ILE A 105 -4.99 1.85 -4.35
N VAL A 106 -6.02 2.36 -3.67
CA VAL A 106 -6.12 3.78 -3.30
C VAL A 106 -5.22 4.07 -2.10
N VAL A 107 -4.48 5.17 -2.15
CA VAL A 107 -3.50 5.57 -1.12
C VAL A 107 -3.99 6.83 -0.42
N GLY A 108 -4.06 6.78 0.91
CA GLY A 108 -4.67 7.81 1.75
C GLY A 108 -3.75 8.81 2.43
N GLU A 109 -2.46 8.48 2.57
CA GLU A 109 -1.50 9.36 3.23
C GLU A 109 -0.21 9.53 2.43
N GLU A 110 0.39 10.71 2.56
CA GLU A 110 1.71 11.03 2.01
C GLU A 110 2.81 10.12 2.57
N SER A 111 2.67 9.69 3.84
CA SER A 111 3.58 8.76 4.50
C SER A 111 3.76 7.44 3.71
N TYR A 112 2.70 6.98 3.03
CA TYR A 112 2.74 5.79 2.18
C TYR A 112 3.42 6.03 0.83
N LEU A 113 3.52 7.27 0.34
CA LEU A 113 4.17 7.58 -0.94
C LEU A 113 5.65 7.18 -0.91
N HIS A 114 6.31 7.44 0.21
CA HIS A 114 7.73 7.14 0.40
C HIS A 114 7.95 5.62 0.31
N MET A 115 7.20 4.86 1.10
CA MET A 115 7.24 3.40 1.13
C MET A 115 6.85 2.78 -0.21
N LEU A 116 5.82 3.31 -0.88
CA LEU A 116 5.40 2.86 -2.22
C LEU A 116 6.48 3.09 -3.26
N SER A 117 7.15 4.24 -3.22
CA SER A 117 8.24 4.53 -4.15
C SER A 117 9.38 3.52 -3.98
N PHE A 118 9.74 3.14 -2.74
CA PHE A 118 10.73 2.09 -2.48
C PHE A 118 10.26 0.74 -3.02
N TYR A 119 9.02 0.34 -2.69
CA TYR A 119 8.44 -0.91 -3.17
C TYR A 119 8.49 -1.02 -4.71
N ILE A 120 8.15 0.07 -5.40
CA ILE A 120 8.18 0.15 -6.86
C ILE A 120 9.61 0.07 -7.38
N HIS A 121 10.53 0.88 -6.87
CA HIS A 121 11.92 0.89 -7.38
C HIS A 121 12.70 -0.38 -7.05
N LEU A 122 12.37 -1.08 -5.96
CA LEU A 122 13.04 -2.32 -5.55
C LEU A 122 12.61 -3.55 -6.36
N ASN A 123 11.58 -3.44 -7.18
CA ASN A 123 11.03 -4.57 -7.94
C ASN A 123 12.09 -5.32 -8.79
N PRO A 124 12.96 -4.64 -9.56
CA PRO A 124 13.98 -5.31 -10.38
C PRO A 124 15.05 -6.02 -9.55
N LEU A 125 15.39 -5.48 -8.38
CA LEU A 125 16.34 -6.07 -7.43
C LEU A 125 15.74 -7.32 -6.77
N ARG A 126 14.49 -7.22 -6.30
CA ARG A 126 13.75 -8.35 -5.71
C ARG A 126 13.49 -9.47 -6.71
N ALA A 127 13.36 -9.14 -7.99
CA ALA A 127 13.25 -10.12 -9.07
C ALA A 127 14.61 -10.78 -9.44
N GLY A 128 15.72 -10.38 -8.81
CA GLY A 128 17.05 -10.92 -9.08
C GLY A 128 17.62 -10.56 -10.46
N ILE A 129 17.06 -9.56 -11.14
CA ILE A 129 17.48 -9.18 -12.51
C ILE A 129 18.72 -8.28 -12.48
N ILE A 130 18.91 -7.55 -11.38
CA ILE A 130 20.01 -6.62 -11.17
C ILE A 130 20.50 -6.70 -9.74
N GLU A 131 21.77 -6.40 -9.51
CA GLU A 131 22.37 -6.28 -8.17
C GLU A 131 22.39 -4.83 -7.65
N LYS A 132 22.24 -3.86 -8.56
CA LYS A 132 22.31 -2.42 -8.25
C LYS A 132 21.17 -1.70 -8.97
N LEU A 133 20.35 -0.96 -8.22
CA LEU A 133 19.20 -0.21 -8.78
C LEU A 133 19.58 0.75 -9.91
N SER A 134 20.79 1.31 -9.86
CA SER A 134 21.31 2.19 -10.91
C SER A 134 21.54 1.50 -12.27
N LYS A 135 21.50 0.17 -12.34
CA LYS A 135 21.59 -0.59 -13.60
C LYS A 135 20.24 -0.73 -14.31
N TYR A 136 19.12 -0.38 -13.68
CA TYR A 136 17.79 -0.59 -14.23
C TYR A 136 17.15 0.70 -14.75
N LYS A 137 17.33 0.96 -16.05
CA LYS A 137 16.84 2.18 -16.73
C LYS A 137 15.32 2.29 -16.85
N TRP A 138 14.58 1.18 -16.77
CA TRP A 138 13.13 1.15 -16.99
C TRP A 138 12.34 1.41 -15.70
N SER A 139 12.77 2.43 -14.95
CA SER A 139 12.12 2.88 -13.73
C SER A 139 12.36 4.38 -13.52
N SER A 140 11.55 5.01 -12.68
CA SER A 140 11.78 6.39 -12.24
C SER A 140 12.90 6.53 -11.21
N TYR A 141 13.59 5.45 -10.79
CA TYR A 141 14.59 5.52 -9.72
C TYR A 141 15.68 6.58 -9.98
N HIS A 142 16.10 6.74 -11.24
CA HIS A 142 17.09 7.75 -11.61
C HIS A 142 16.62 9.18 -11.35
N ASP A 143 15.32 9.47 -11.41
CA ASP A 143 14.72 10.78 -11.09
C ASP A 143 14.76 11.10 -9.59
N TYR A 144 15.01 10.10 -8.75
CA TYR A 144 15.12 10.23 -7.30
C TYR A 144 16.57 10.38 -6.82
N VAL A 145 17.54 9.86 -7.56
CA VAL A 145 18.94 9.83 -7.09
C VAL A 145 19.88 10.71 -7.90
N SER A 146 19.43 11.26 -9.02
CA SER A 146 20.26 12.08 -9.93
C SER A 146 19.92 13.57 -9.79
N ASN A 147 20.90 14.44 -10.03
CA ASN A 147 20.66 15.89 -10.04
C ASN A 147 19.87 16.36 -11.27
N ARG A 148 20.05 15.68 -12.40
CA ARG A 148 19.28 15.90 -13.62
C ARG A 148 18.19 14.85 -13.71
N LYS A 149 16.94 15.28 -13.88
CA LYS A 149 15.82 14.37 -14.17
C LYS A 149 16.00 13.70 -15.52
N VAL A 150 15.75 12.40 -15.55
CA VAL A 150 15.65 11.60 -16.77
C VAL A 150 14.28 11.83 -17.39
N HIS A 151 13.23 11.76 -16.58
CA HIS A 151 11.84 11.97 -16.97
C HIS A 151 11.33 13.28 -16.38
N LYS A 152 11.23 14.33 -17.20
CA LYS A 152 10.77 15.65 -16.75
C LYS A 152 9.35 15.64 -16.17
N TRP A 153 8.53 14.70 -16.62
CA TRP A 153 7.13 14.53 -16.24
C TRP A 153 6.91 13.71 -14.95
N VAL A 154 7.96 13.13 -14.38
CA VAL A 154 7.89 12.46 -13.07
C VAL A 154 8.02 13.51 -11.96
N ASN A 155 7.06 13.55 -11.06
CA ASN A 155 7.05 14.42 -9.89
C ASN A 155 7.73 13.71 -8.69
N SER A 156 9.04 13.47 -8.82
CA SER A 156 9.83 12.85 -7.75
C SER A 156 9.99 13.79 -6.55
N GLU A 157 9.92 15.11 -6.74
CA GLU A 157 10.01 16.09 -5.65
C GLU A 157 8.87 15.96 -4.65
N ALA A 158 7.64 15.69 -5.10
CA ALA A 158 6.52 15.49 -4.17
C ALA A 158 6.73 14.29 -3.23
N VAL A 159 7.51 13.29 -3.65
CA VAL A 159 7.87 12.15 -2.79
C VAL A 159 9.16 12.42 -2.03
N LEU A 160 10.09 13.22 -2.55
CA LEU A 160 11.32 13.59 -1.85
C LEU A 160 11.09 14.70 -0.82
N ASP A 161 9.94 15.36 -0.83
CA ASP A 161 9.63 16.43 0.10
C ASP A 161 9.65 15.88 1.55
N GLY A 162 10.24 16.66 2.45
CA GLY A 162 10.40 16.26 3.85
C GLY A 162 11.42 15.13 4.13
N PHE A 163 12.11 14.55 3.13
CA PHE A 163 13.18 13.57 3.37
C PHE A 163 14.47 14.18 3.93
N GLY A 164 14.73 15.46 3.65
CA GLY A 164 15.96 16.14 4.04
C GLY A 164 15.79 17.65 4.13
N ARG A 165 16.86 18.34 4.52
CA ARG A 165 16.86 19.81 4.71
C ARG A 165 16.81 20.59 3.41
N ASN A 166 17.27 19.97 2.32
CA ASN A 166 17.28 20.52 0.98
C ASN A 166 17.16 19.37 -0.05
N LYS A 167 17.13 19.72 -1.34
CA LYS A 167 16.99 18.73 -2.43
C LYS A 167 18.12 17.70 -2.48
N GLN A 168 19.37 18.11 -2.23
CA GLN A 168 20.52 17.20 -2.29
C GLN A 168 20.49 16.22 -1.13
N ASP A 169 20.20 16.72 0.08
CA ASP A 169 20.04 15.89 1.28
C ASP A 169 18.90 14.89 1.12
N SER A 170 17.75 15.33 0.59
CA SER A 170 16.59 14.45 0.37
C SER A 170 16.92 13.27 -0.55
N ARG A 171 17.67 13.51 -1.64
CA ARG A 171 18.13 12.45 -2.55
C ARG A 171 19.15 11.51 -1.90
N LYS A 172 20.03 12.05 -1.05
CA LYS A 172 21.03 11.27 -0.30
C LYS A 172 20.34 10.35 0.70
N GLU A 173 19.40 10.87 1.49
CA GLU A 173 18.62 10.09 2.45
C GLU A 173 17.74 9.06 1.75
N TYR A 174 17.11 9.40 0.62
CA TYR A 174 16.37 8.43 -0.19
C TYR A 174 17.24 7.22 -0.60
N ARG A 175 18.45 7.49 -1.12
CA ARG A 175 19.41 6.45 -1.52
C ARG A 175 19.86 5.58 -0.35
N LYS A 176 20.03 6.17 0.83
CA LYS A 176 20.39 5.44 2.05
C LYS A 176 19.25 4.55 2.51
N LEU A 177 18.04 5.11 2.63
CA LEU A 177 16.87 4.40 3.13
C LEU A 177 16.46 3.25 2.21
N ILE A 178 16.43 3.47 0.89
CA ILE A 178 16.08 2.41 -0.07
C ILE A 178 17.05 1.23 -0.01
N TRP A 179 18.33 1.47 0.31
CA TRP A 179 19.35 0.44 0.51
C TRP A 179 19.16 -0.30 1.84
N GLU A 180 18.82 0.40 2.92
CA GLU A 180 18.52 -0.22 4.22
C GLU A 180 17.29 -1.16 4.17
N VAL A 181 16.34 -0.87 3.29
CA VAL A 181 15.15 -1.72 3.07
C VAL A 181 15.34 -2.74 1.95
N SER A 182 16.37 -2.62 1.09
CA SER A 182 16.56 -3.53 -0.04
C SER A 182 16.89 -4.96 0.37
N GLY A 183 17.48 -5.15 1.55
CA GLY A 183 17.76 -6.47 2.15
C GLY A 183 16.61 -7.08 2.95
N LYS A 184 15.41 -6.49 2.92
CA LYS A 184 14.24 -6.96 3.67
C LYS A 184 13.11 -7.33 2.69
N GLU A 185 12.61 -8.56 2.79
CA GLU A 185 11.30 -8.90 2.24
C GLU A 185 10.23 -8.23 3.09
N GLU A 186 9.90 -6.99 2.74
CA GLU A 186 8.74 -6.30 3.30
C GLU A 186 7.49 -6.71 2.54
N ASP A 187 6.55 -7.35 3.23
CA ASP A 187 5.20 -7.55 2.71
C ASP A 187 4.41 -6.24 2.79
N PHE A 188 4.71 -5.35 1.86
CA PHE A 188 4.05 -4.06 1.69
C PHE A 188 2.53 -4.19 1.50
N LEU A 189 2.05 -5.35 1.02
CA LEU A 189 0.63 -5.60 0.80
C LEU A 189 -0.10 -6.00 2.09
N ALA A 190 0.61 -6.28 3.19
CA ALA A 190 0.01 -6.67 4.47
C ALA A 190 -0.88 -5.58 5.08
N ASP A 191 -0.57 -4.30 4.82
CA ASP A 191 -1.34 -3.16 5.31
C ASP A 191 -2.49 -2.76 4.36
N VAL A 192 -2.64 -3.45 3.22
CA VAL A 192 -3.71 -3.18 2.26
C VAL A 192 -5.03 -3.73 2.80
N ARG A 193 -5.88 -2.81 3.25
CA ARG A 193 -7.21 -3.13 3.75
C ARG A 193 -8.18 -3.33 2.60
N TYR A 194 -9.07 -4.31 2.77
CA TYR A 194 -10.08 -4.70 1.77
C TYR A 194 -9.49 -5.03 0.38
N GLY A 195 -8.19 -5.35 0.31
CA GLY A 195 -7.47 -5.65 -0.93
C GLY A 195 -7.31 -4.47 -1.91
N MET A 196 -7.71 -3.26 -1.53
CA MET A 196 -7.80 -2.10 -2.44
C MET A 196 -7.52 -0.73 -1.80
N ILE A 197 -7.32 -0.65 -0.48
CA ILE A 197 -7.12 0.62 0.24
C ILE A 197 -5.88 0.53 1.11
N LEU A 198 -5.02 1.55 1.03
CA LEU A 198 -3.87 1.74 1.90
C LEU A 198 -3.95 3.13 2.53
N GLY A 199 -4.19 3.20 3.83
CA GLY A 199 -4.40 4.46 4.55
C GLY A 199 -4.81 4.20 6.00
N ASP A 200 -4.81 5.25 6.83
CA ASP A 200 -5.30 5.14 8.20
C ASP A 200 -6.80 4.84 8.30
N ASP A 201 -7.26 4.53 9.52
CA ASP A 201 -8.65 4.23 9.80
C ASP A 201 -9.59 5.38 9.43
N LYS A 202 -9.13 6.64 9.53
CA LYS A 202 -9.94 7.81 9.18
C LYS A 202 -10.18 7.88 7.68
N PHE A 203 -9.14 7.67 6.89
CA PHE A 203 -9.22 7.65 5.44
C PHE A 203 -10.05 6.46 4.93
N VAL A 204 -9.83 5.29 5.50
CA VAL A 204 -10.62 4.08 5.21
C VAL A 204 -12.09 4.31 5.55
N GLY A 205 -12.40 4.86 6.73
CA GLY A 205 -13.76 5.18 7.16
C GLY A 205 -14.43 6.25 6.30
N TRP A 206 -13.69 7.27 5.86
CA TRP A 206 -14.19 8.26 4.89
C TRP A 206 -14.52 7.62 3.54
N LEU A 207 -13.63 6.76 3.02
CA LEU A 207 -13.88 6.02 1.79
C LEU A 207 -15.09 5.10 1.91
N GLN A 208 -15.25 4.43 3.05
CA GLN A 208 -16.41 3.59 3.33
C GLN A 208 -17.70 4.39 3.29
N LYS A 209 -17.79 5.46 4.09
CA LYS A 209 -18.98 6.31 4.15
C LYS A 209 -19.34 6.95 2.81
N LYS A 210 -18.34 7.33 2.01
CA LYS A 210 -18.52 8.07 0.76
C LYS A 210 -18.84 7.16 -0.43
N PHE A 211 -18.21 5.99 -0.53
CA PHE A 211 -18.26 5.13 -1.73
C PHE A 211 -18.80 3.72 -1.50
N ILE A 212 -18.79 3.22 -0.27
CA ILE A 212 -19.21 1.85 0.06
C ILE A 212 -20.62 1.85 0.68
N ASP A 213 -20.90 2.76 1.62
CA ASP A 213 -22.17 2.82 2.35
C ASP A 213 -23.30 3.52 1.59
N ARG A 214 -23.00 4.29 0.54
CA ARG A 214 -24.01 5.02 -0.26
C ARG A 214 -24.84 4.13 -1.21
N LYS A 215 -24.71 2.80 -1.16
CA LYS A 215 -25.41 1.86 -2.05
C LYS A 215 -26.23 0.77 -1.36
N GLU A 216 -26.87 1.08 -0.23
CA GLU A 216 -27.95 0.24 0.32
C GLU A 216 -29.32 0.43 -0.38
N LYS A 217 -29.39 1.06 -1.56
CA LYS A 217 -30.59 1.00 -2.42
C LYS A 217 -30.25 0.46 -3.82
N ARG A 218 -30.76 -0.75 -4.08
CA ARG A 218 -30.78 -1.56 -5.33
C ARG A 218 -29.50 -2.35 -5.65
N ASP A 219 -29.42 -3.58 -5.13
CA ASP A 219 -29.77 -4.83 -5.85
C ASP A 219 -29.57 -6.03 -4.90
N GLU A 220 -30.50 -6.98 -4.94
CA GLU A 220 -30.80 -8.01 -3.92
C GLU A 220 -29.82 -9.18 -3.75
N ASP A 221 -28.63 -9.19 -4.36
CA ASP A 221 -27.72 -10.36 -4.32
C ASP A 221 -26.37 -10.10 -3.64
N LEU A 222 -26.38 -9.76 -2.35
CA LEU A 222 -25.16 -9.73 -1.53
C LEU A 222 -25.29 -10.65 -0.30
N PRO A 223 -24.42 -11.67 -0.18
CA PRO A 223 -24.28 -12.44 1.05
C PRO A 223 -23.81 -11.52 2.18
N GLN A 224 -24.56 -11.57 3.28
CA GLN A 224 -24.46 -10.75 4.49
C GLN A 224 -23.02 -10.43 4.93
N LYS A 225 -22.73 -9.14 5.12
CA LYS A 225 -21.61 -8.68 5.97
C LYS A 225 -22.19 -7.96 7.19
N LYS A 226 -22.07 -8.59 8.36
CA LYS A 226 -22.23 -7.94 9.67
C LYS A 226 -21.24 -6.78 9.77
N ARG A 227 -21.75 -5.55 9.91
CA ARG A 227 -21.00 -4.41 10.48
C ARG A 227 -20.81 -4.70 11.97
N ILE A 228 -19.57 -4.71 12.48
CA ILE A 228 -19.33 -4.66 13.92
C ILE A 228 -18.99 -3.21 14.25
N SER A 229 -19.99 -2.46 14.70
CA SER A 229 -19.85 -1.16 15.33
C SER A 229 -19.80 -1.35 16.84
N ASP A 230 -18.73 -0.93 17.49
CA ASP A 230 -18.63 -0.56 18.92
C ASP A 230 -19.48 -1.35 19.94
N ASP A 231 -19.51 -2.68 19.83
CA ASP A 231 -20.33 -3.62 20.61
C ASP A 231 -19.59 -4.23 21.82
N GLY A 232 -18.61 -3.52 22.40
CA GLY A 232 -17.74 -4.08 23.46
C GLY A 232 -16.49 -4.81 22.94
N VAL A 233 -16.08 -4.57 21.69
CA VAL A 233 -14.83 -5.12 21.10
C VAL A 233 -13.61 -4.85 21.98
N ILE A 234 -13.50 -3.65 22.56
CA ILE A 234 -12.37 -3.28 23.42
C ILE A 234 -12.26 -4.25 24.59
N ASP A 235 -13.38 -4.48 25.27
CA ASP A 235 -13.44 -5.38 26.43
C ASP A 235 -13.15 -6.83 26.02
N ARG A 236 -13.73 -7.31 24.91
CA ARG A 236 -13.44 -8.66 24.41
C ARG A 236 -11.97 -8.86 24.04
N VAL A 237 -11.34 -7.89 23.38
CA VAL A 237 -9.91 -7.97 23.06
C VAL A 237 -9.07 -7.97 24.34
N ILE A 238 -9.40 -7.12 25.30
CA ILE A 238 -8.70 -7.08 26.60
C ILE A 238 -8.83 -8.41 27.33
N GLU A 239 -10.04 -8.98 27.41
CA GLU A 239 -10.32 -10.26 28.05
C GLU A 239 -9.57 -11.41 27.37
N GLU A 240 -9.56 -11.47 26.05
CA GLU A 240 -8.83 -12.50 25.31
C GLU A 240 -7.31 -12.36 25.46
N VAL A 241 -6.78 -11.13 25.52
CA VAL A 241 -5.36 -10.89 25.80
C VAL A 241 -5.01 -11.38 27.21
N ILE A 242 -5.80 -11.02 28.22
CA ILE A 242 -5.64 -11.49 29.61
C ILE A 242 -5.64 -13.01 29.66
N ARG A 243 -6.61 -13.66 29.01
CA ARG A 243 -6.75 -15.12 28.99
C ARG A 243 -5.58 -15.83 28.31
N ASN A 244 -5.13 -15.33 27.15
CA ASN A 244 -4.05 -15.95 26.38
C ASN A 244 -2.66 -15.70 26.98
N TYR A 245 -2.47 -14.61 27.72
CA TYR A 245 -1.22 -14.31 28.42
C TYR A 245 -1.20 -14.76 29.88
N ARG A 246 -2.34 -15.17 30.45
CA ARG A 246 -2.50 -15.57 31.86
C ARG A 246 -2.00 -14.49 32.83
N ILE A 247 -2.41 -13.25 32.60
CA ILE A 247 -2.04 -12.08 33.40
C ILE A 247 -3.28 -11.43 34.00
N GLU A 248 -3.12 -10.64 35.07
CA GLU A 248 -4.21 -9.85 35.61
C GLU A 248 -4.48 -8.56 34.81
N LYS A 249 -5.73 -8.08 34.84
CA LYS A 249 -6.14 -6.82 34.19
C LYS A 249 -5.34 -5.61 34.68
N SER A 250 -5.06 -5.56 35.99
CA SER A 250 -4.20 -4.56 36.63
C SER A 250 -2.81 -4.50 35.97
N THR A 251 -2.21 -5.65 35.71
CA THR A 251 -0.90 -5.81 35.08
C THR A 251 -0.88 -5.31 33.63
N LEU A 252 -1.98 -5.50 32.89
CA LEU A 252 -2.11 -5.03 31.51
C LEU A 252 -2.24 -3.50 31.42
N LEU A 253 -2.94 -2.87 32.37
CA LEU A 253 -3.35 -1.46 32.30
C LEU A 253 -2.48 -0.49 33.15
N GLN A 254 -1.71 -0.99 34.13
CA GLN A 254 -0.92 -0.12 35.02
C GLN A 254 0.38 0.44 34.40
N ARG A 255 0.81 1.61 34.89
CA ARG A 255 2.05 2.30 34.50
C ARG A 255 3.24 1.84 35.36
N LYS A 256 3.94 0.76 35.00
CA LYS A 256 5.29 0.49 35.53
C LYS A 256 6.32 0.54 34.40
N ARG A 257 7.39 1.32 34.63
CA ARG A 257 8.31 1.86 33.61
C ARG A 257 9.36 0.90 33.04
N HIS A 258 9.40 -0.38 33.45
CA HIS A 258 10.60 -1.21 33.19
C HIS A 258 10.39 -2.67 32.77
N ILE A 259 9.25 -3.08 32.22
CA ILE A 259 9.11 -4.43 31.65
C ILE A 259 8.52 -4.36 30.24
N SER A 260 9.11 -5.15 29.33
CA SER A 260 8.58 -5.43 28.00
C SER A 260 7.26 -6.20 28.13
N PHE A 261 6.14 -5.49 28.23
CA PHE A 261 4.81 -6.08 28.31
C PHE A 261 4.30 -6.44 26.91
N GLU A 262 4.79 -7.56 26.36
CA GLU A 262 4.34 -8.13 25.08
C GLU A 262 2.81 -8.20 24.99
N ALA A 263 2.13 -8.63 26.05
CA ALA A 263 0.67 -8.69 26.11
C ALA A 263 -0.02 -7.35 25.84
N ARG A 264 0.55 -6.26 26.39
CA ARG A 264 0.01 -4.90 26.24
C ARG A 264 0.25 -4.37 24.85
N ASP A 265 1.44 -4.61 24.33
CA ASP A 265 1.76 -4.25 22.95
C ASP A 265 0.88 -5.04 21.97
N VAL A 266 0.60 -6.32 22.25
CA VAL A 266 -0.31 -7.16 21.45
C VAL A 266 -1.75 -6.66 21.54
N GLY A 267 -2.24 -6.29 22.72
CA GLY A 267 -3.58 -5.69 22.85
C GLY A 267 -3.72 -4.37 22.09
N MET A 268 -2.73 -3.49 22.18
CA MET A 268 -2.67 -2.24 21.41
C MET A 268 -2.56 -2.52 19.90
N TYR A 269 -1.76 -3.49 19.49
CA TYR A 269 -1.62 -3.92 18.10
C TYR A 269 -2.94 -4.45 17.56
N ILE A 270 -3.62 -5.34 18.29
CA ILE A 270 -4.89 -5.93 17.84
C ILE A 270 -5.96 -4.85 17.71
N LEU A 271 -6.11 -3.99 18.72
CA LEU A 271 -7.07 -2.88 18.65
C LEU A 271 -6.73 -1.93 17.50
N LYS A 272 -5.47 -1.58 17.30
CA LYS A 272 -5.06 -0.70 16.19
C LYS A 272 -5.25 -1.33 14.81
N MET A 273 -4.96 -2.62 14.66
CA MET A 273 -4.94 -3.27 13.34
C MET A 273 -6.29 -3.84 12.92
N TYR A 274 -7.13 -4.24 13.88
CA TYR A 274 -8.38 -4.96 13.63
C TYR A 274 -9.63 -4.17 14.06
N THR A 275 -9.47 -2.98 14.62
CA THR A 275 -10.57 -2.05 14.89
C THR A 275 -10.33 -0.70 14.20
N GLY A 276 -11.36 0.14 14.10
CA GLY A 276 -11.23 1.53 13.62
C GLY A 276 -10.94 2.56 14.72
N LEU A 277 -10.48 2.13 15.91
CA LEU A 277 -10.28 3.01 17.05
C LEU A 277 -9.10 3.96 16.84
N LYS A 278 -9.28 5.23 17.23
CA LYS A 278 -8.20 6.23 17.16
C LYS A 278 -7.08 5.86 18.14
N ASN A 279 -5.83 6.10 17.77
CA ASN A 279 -4.67 5.90 18.66
C ASN A 279 -4.78 6.64 20.00
N LYS A 280 -5.49 7.77 20.03
CA LYS A 280 -5.81 8.49 21.28
C LYS A 280 -6.69 7.65 22.20
N THR A 281 -7.77 7.08 21.67
CA THR A 281 -8.70 6.20 22.39
C THR A 281 -7.99 4.94 22.89
N ILE A 282 -7.16 4.30 22.05
CA ILE A 282 -6.35 3.15 22.48
C ILE A 282 -5.37 3.56 23.59
N GLY A 283 -4.74 4.74 23.45
CA GLY A 283 -3.86 5.30 24.47
C GLY A 283 -4.56 5.52 25.81
N GLU A 284 -5.80 6.03 25.80
CA GLU A 284 -6.64 6.21 26.99
C GLU A 284 -6.95 4.87 27.67
N VAL A 285 -7.36 3.86 26.89
CA VAL A 285 -7.63 2.49 27.39
C VAL A 285 -6.42 1.91 28.12
N PHE A 286 -5.23 2.05 27.54
CA PHE A 286 -3.99 1.54 28.14
C PHE A 286 -3.28 2.57 29.02
N GLY A 287 -3.80 3.77 29.29
CA GLY A 287 -3.11 4.79 30.09
C GLY A 287 -1.74 5.25 29.55
N VAL A 288 -1.51 5.17 28.24
CA VAL A 288 -0.26 5.54 27.54
C VAL A 288 -0.47 6.67 26.52
N SER A 289 0.61 7.30 26.06
CA SER A 289 0.51 8.32 25.00
C SER A 289 0.21 7.68 23.64
N LEU A 290 -0.36 8.45 22.71
CA LEU A 290 -0.59 8.00 21.32
C LEU A 290 0.71 7.54 20.63
N SER A 291 1.85 8.16 20.96
CA SER A 291 3.16 7.78 20.42
C SER A 291 3.60 6.40 20.93
N ALA A 292 3.26 6.06 22.18
CA ALA A 292 3.52 4.75 22.75
C ALA A 292 2.70 3.64 22.06
N VAL A 293 1.45 3.93 21.68
CA VAL A 293 0.61 3.00 20.88
C VAL A 293 1.25 2.69 19.53
N ASN A 294 1.76 3.71 18.83
CA ASN A 294 2.46 3.52 17.56
C ASN A 294 3.74 2.68 17.70
N LYS A 295 4.55 2.98 18.73
CA LYS A 295 5.78 2.22 19.02
C LYS A 295 5.49 0.77 19.39
N ALA A 296 4.43 0.52 20.17
CA ALA A 296 3.98 -0.80 20.56
C ALA A 296 3.56 -1.65 19.35
N ALA A 297 2.71 -1.09 18.48
CA ALA A 297 2.27 -1.78 17.26
C ALA A 297 3.45 -2.11 16.33
N LEU A 298 4.41 -1.18 16.20
CA LEU A 298 5.63 -1.43 15.43
C LEU A 298 6.46 -2.56 16.04
N ARG A 299 6.67 -2.57 17.37
CA ARG A 299 7.38 -3.67 18.07
C ARG A 299 6.73 -5.02 17.82
N VAL A 300 5.41 -5.14 17.96
CA VAL A 300 4.68 -6.41 17.74
C VAL A 300 4.75 -6.85 16.29
N SER A 301 4.66 -5.91 15.33
CA SER A 301 4.81 -6.24 13.91
C SER A 301 6.19 -6.83 13.59
N ILE A 302 7.24 -6.38 14.28
CA ILE A 302 8.60 -6.91 14.17
C ILE A 302 8.74 -8.24 14.91
N GLN A 303 8.20 -8.36 16.12
CA GLN A 303 8.29 -9.57 16.96
C GLN A 303 7.52 -10.76 16.37
N ARG A 304 6.30 -10.54 15.84
CA ARG A 304 5.51 -11.56 15.13
C ARG A 304 6.28 -12.21 13.98
N ARG A 305 7.17 -11.47 13.32
CA ARG A 305 8.01 -11.97 12.22
C ARG A 305 9.19 -12.82 12.70
N LYS A 306 9.69 -12.57 13.92
CA LYS A 306 10.84 -13.28 14.51
C LYS A 306 10.43 -14.48 15.35
N GLN A 307 9.25 -14.47 15.94
CA GLN A 307 8.78 -15.48 16.88
C GLN A 307 7.43 -16.01 16.44
N LYS A 308 7.41 -17.26 15.95
CA LYS A 308 6.20 -17.93 15.44
C LYS A 308 5.04 -17.93 16.46
N GLY A 309 5.37 -18.08 17.75
CA GLY A 309 4.38 -18.11 18.83
C GLY A 309 3.58 -16.82 19.05
N ILE A 310 4.14 -15.64 18.71
CA ILE A 310 3.41 -14.37 18.82
C ILE A 310 2.34 -14.26 17.73
N GLY A 311 2.66 -14.71 16.50
CA GLY A 311 1.71 -14.72 15.38
C GLY A 311 0.51 -15.61 15.64
N GLU A 312 0.76 -16.85 16.07
CA GLU A 312 -0.30 -17.81 16.42
C GLU A 312 -1.18 -17.29 17.56
N ARG A 313 -0.60 -16.60 18.54
CA ARG A 313 -1.34 -16.01 19.65
C ARG A 313 -2.22 -14.84 19.23
N ILE A 314 -1.71 -13.95 18.37
CA ILE A 314 -2.50 -12.85 17.78
C ILE A 314 -3.68 -13.39 16.99
N GLU A 315 -3.45 -14.41 16.15
CA GLU A 315 -4.51 -15.03 15.34
C GLU A 315 -5.58 -15.66 16.23
N LYS A 316 -5.19 -16.35 17.31
CA LYS A 316 -6.12 -16.93 18.28
C LYS A 316 -6.95 -15.86 19.01
N ILE A 317 -6.31 -14.81 19.51
CA ILE A 317 -7.00 -13.70 20.20
C ILE A 317 -7.97 -13.00 19.24
N THR A 318 -7.52 -12.73 18.02
CA THR A 318 -8.34 -12.05 17.01
C THR A 318 -9.52 -12.92 16.59
N TYR A 319 -9.31 -14.23 16.39
CA TYR A 319 -10.40 -15.14 16.06
C TYR A 319 -11.45 -15.18 17.18
N SER A 320 -11.06 -15.25 18.44
CA SER A 320 -12.01 -15.27 19.57
C SER A 320 -12.72 -13.93 19.80
N ALA A 321 -11.98 -12.80 19.76
CA ALA A 321 -12.53 -11.50 20.13
C ALA A 321 -13.49 -10.91 19.08
N PHE A 322 -13.35 -11.32 17.81
CA PHE A 322 -14.09 -10.77 16.67
C PHE A 322 -15.09 -11.75 16.05
N LYS A 323 -15.28 -12.93 16.63
CA LYS A 323 -16.35 -13.87 16.24
C LYS A 323 -17.67 -13.33 16.80
N VAL A 324 -18.57 -12.87 15.93
CA VAL A 324 -19.96 -12.47 16.27
C VAL A 324 -20.95 -13.47 15.71
#